data_AF-X1LZH1-F1
#
_entry.id   AF-X1LZH1-F1
#
_cell.length_a   1.000
_cell.length_b   1.000
_cell.length_c   1.000
_cell.angle_alpha   90.00
_cell.angle_beta   90.00
_cell.angle_gamma   90.00
#
_symmetry.space_group_name_H-M   'P 1'
#
loop_
_entity.id
_entity.type
_entity.pdbx_description
1 polymer ?
#
loop_
_entity_poly.entity_id
_entity_poly.type
_entity_poly.pdbx_seq_one_letter_code
_entity_poly.pdbx_strand_id
1 'polypeptide(L)'
;MTENYFEKGEKYRETYEAHGRNLLAINNAIENYKKALKLDQNNIPCHYRLGYAYHLMRRLMEASSEYEIVLRLDPPQTPSEEFFELSLKYAPRIFVNPKEYFKLKDLVAVIHPIKPI
;
A
#
# COMPACT_ATOMS: atom_id res chain seq x y z
N MET A 1 -9.21 -25.27 -11.16
CA MET A 1 -9.42 -23.82 -11.32
C MET A 1 -8.06 -23.19 -11.53
N THR A 2 -7.83 -22.52 -12.65
CA THR A 2 -6.56 -21.85 -12.96
C THR A 2 -6.42 -20.64 -12.03
N GLU A 3 -5.48 -20.72 -11.09
CA GLU A 3 -5.16 -19.67 -10.11
C GLU A 3 -4.83 -18.35 -10.83
N ASN A 4 -5.54 -17.28 -10.49
CA ASN A 4 -5.38 -15.96 -11.10
C ASN A 4 -4.00 -15.37 -10.73
N TYR A 5 -3.41 -14.53 -11.58
CA TYR A 5 -2.13 -13.88 -11.30
C TYR A 5 -2.17 -13.05 -10.01
N PHE A 6 -3.30 -12.43 -9.68
CA PHE A 6 -3.43 -11.73 -8.40
C PHE A 6 -3.30 -12.68 -7.19
N GLU A 7 -4.00 -13.82 -7.22
CA GLU A 7 -3.96 -14.84 -6.16
C GLU A 7 -2.56 -15.45 -6.01
N LYS A 8 -1.86 -15.67 -7.13
CA LYS A 8 -0.45 -16.08 -7.12
C LYS A 8 0.43 -15.03 -6.43
N GLY A 9 0.18 -13.76 -6.72
CA GLY A 9 0.85 -12.63 -6.06
C GLY A 9 0.67 -12.66 -4.55
N GLU A 10 -0.57 -12.82 -4.08
CA GLU A 10 -0.89 -12.92 -2.64
C GLU A 10 -0.18 -14.10 -1.98
N LYS A 11 -0.18 -15.29 -2.61
CA LYS A 11 0.50 -16.47 -2.07
C LYS A 11 2.01 -16.27 -1.90
N TYR A 12 2.65 -15.61 -2.85
CA TYR A 12 4.07 -15.28 -2.74
C TYR A 12 4.33 -14.22 -1.68
N ARG A 13 3.44 -13.22 -1.51
CA ARG A 13 3.51 -12.24 -0.44
C ARG A 13 3.36 -12.89 0.95
N GLU A 14 2.41 -13.79 1.12
CA GLU A 14 2.24 -14.55 2.36
C GLU A 14 3.48 -15.38 2.69
N THR A 15 4.10 -15.97 1.66
CA THR A 15 5.36 -16.70 1.81
C THR A 15 6.50 -15.78 2.28
N TYR A 16 6.57 -14.55 1.76
CA TYR A 16 7.53 -13.54 2.21
C TYR A 16 7.36 -13.22 3.70
N GLU A 17 6.12 -13.05 4.17
CA GLU A 17 5.81 -12.75 5.56
C GLU A 17 6.09 -13.95 6.47
N ALA A 18 5.67 -15.15 6.06
CA ALA A 18 5.85 -16.39 6.82
C ALA A 18 7.33 -16.80 7.00
N HIS A 19 8.18 -16.50 6.01
CA HIS A 19 9.60 -16.92 6.00
C HIS A 19 10.56 -15.78 6.35
N GLY A 20 10.09 -14.74 7.06
CA GLY A 20 10.99 -13.71 7.61
C GLY A 20 11.66 -12.83 6.56
N ARG A 21 10.89 -12.36 5.56
CA ARG A 21 11.30 -11.45 4.48
C ARG A 21 12.12 -12.08 3.35
N ASN A 22 11.63 -13.20 2.81
CA ASN A 22 12.24 -13.88 1.66
C ASN A 22 12.20 -13.02 0.37
N LEU A 23 13.35 -12.50 -0.07
CA LEU A 23 13.47 -11.63 -1.25
C LEU A 23 12.99 -12.27 -2.56
N LEU A 24 13.13 -13.58 -2.73
CA LEU A 24 12.65 -14.28 -3.92
C LEU A 24 11.12 -14.27 -3.96
N ALA A 25 10.49 -14.51 -2.81
CA ALA A 25 9.04 -14.53 -2.69
C ALA A 25 8.42 -13.16 -3.01
N ILE A 26 8.96 -12.07 -2.46
CA ILE A 26 8.43 -10.73 -2.75
C ILE A 26 8.63 -10.30 -4.21
N ASN A 27 9.74 -10.70 -4.84
CA ASN A 27 9.95 -10.46 -6.28
C ASN A 27 8.93 -11.24 -7.13
N ASN A 28 8.65 -12.49 -6.77
CA ASN A 28 7.61 -13.26 -7.45
C ASN A 28 6.21 -12.64 -7.24
N ALA A 29 5.93 -12.08 -6.07
CA ALA A 29 4.68 -11.36 -5.83
C ALA A 29 4.55 -10.16 -6.78
N ILE A 30 5.59 -9.32 -6.86
CA ILE A 30 5.66 -8.15 -7.76
C ILE A 30 5.40 -8.56 -9.22
N GLU A 31 6.07 -9.59 -9.72
CA GLU A 31 5.89 -10.03 -11.11
C GLU A 31 4.49 -10.58 -11.39
N ASN A 32 3.87 -11.24 -10.42
CA ASN A 32 2.50 -11.71 -10.56
C ASN A 32 1.48 -10.54 -10.52
N TYR A 33 1.66 -9.55 -9.65
CA TYR A 33 0.82 -8.35 -9.64
C TYR A 33 0.95 -7.56 -10.96
N LYS A 34 2.15 -7.40 -11.51
CA LYS A 34 2.33 -6.78 -12.83
C LYS A 34 1.61 -7.55 -13.94
N LYS A 35 1.64 -8.89 -13.91
CA LYS A 35 0.88 -9.71 -14.86
C LYS A 35 -0.62 -9.55 -14.69
N ALA A 36 -1.12 -9.46 -13.46
CA ALA A 36 -2.52 -9.16 -13.18
C ALA A 36 -2.93 -7.80 -13.75
N LEU A 37 -2.10 -6.77 -13.57
CA LEU A 37 -2.33 -5.42 -14.11
C LEU A 37 -2.26 -5.35 -15.64
N LYS A 38 -1.54 -6.27 -16.30
CA LYS A 38 -1.61 -6.41 -17.77
C LYS A 38 -2.98 -6.90 -18.26
N LEU A 39 -3.72 -7.63 -17.42
CA LEU A 39 -5.06 -8.12 -17.74
C LEU A 39 -6.14 -7.10 -17.36
N ASP A 40 -5.95 -6.42 -16.23
CA ASP A 40 -6.84 -5.37 -15.73
C ASP A 40 -6.02 -4.21 -15.17
N GLN A 41 -5.87 -3.16 -15.98
CA GLN A 41 -5.04 -2.00 -15.68
C GLN A 41 -5.62 -1.09 -14.59
N ASN A 42 -6.89 -1.25 -14.23
CA ASN A 42 -7.55 -0.41 -13.22
C ASN A 42 -7.87 -1.21 -11.95
N ASN A 43 -7.22 -2.36 -11.76
CA ASN A 43 -7.43 -3.21 -10.61
C ASN A 43 -6.85 -2.57 -9.34
N ILE A 44 -7.69 -1.86 -8.59
CA ILE A 44 -7.31 -1.13 -7.38
C ILE A 44 -6.58 -2.04 -6.37
N PRO A 45 -7.09 -3.24 -6.01
CA PRO A 45 -6.36 -4.16 -5.13
C PRO A 45 -4.96 -4.52 -5.63
N CYS A 46 -4.78 -4.73 -6.94
CA CYS A 46 -3.46 -5.03 -7.51
C CYS A 46 -2.49 -3.86 -7.38
N HIS A 47 -2.90 -2.63 -7.69
CA HIS A 47 -2.07 -1.44 -7.51
C HIS A 47 -1.65 -1.28 -6.04
N TYR A 48 -2.60 -1.43 -5.11
CA TYR A 48 -2.30 -1.38 -3.68
C TYR A 48 -1.27 -2.44 -3.26
N ARG A 49 -1.47 -3.70 -3.68
CA ARG A 49 -0.56 -4.80 -3.33
C ARG A 49 0.82 -4.65 -3.97
N LEU A 50 0.90 -4.15 -5.20
CA LEU A 50 2.16 -3.86 -5.86
C LEU A 50 2.92 -2.71 -5.15
N GLY A 51 2.22 -1.63 -4.79
CA GLY A 51 2.78 -0.55 -3.99
C GLY A 51 3.30 -1.02 -2.63
N TYR A 52 2.54 -1.88 -1.94
CA TYR A 52 2.96 -2.50 -0.69
C TYR A 52 4.21 -3.38 -0.85
N ALA A 53 4.27 -4.20 -1.91
CA ALA A 53 5.44 -5.01 -2.18
C ALA A 53 6.70 -4.17 -2.49
N TYR A 54 6.55 -3.05 -3.22
CA TYR A 54 7.64 -2.09 -3.41
C TYR A 54 8.07 -1.41 -2.11
N HIS A 55 7.11 -1.05 -1.25
CA HIS A 55 7.39 -0.45 0.05
C HIS A 55 8.22 -1.38 0.94
N LEU A 56 7.85 -2.67 1.02
CA LEU A 56 8.59 -3.70 1.77
C LEU A 56 10.03 -3.85 1.27
N MET A 57 10.27 -3.58 -0.01
CA MET A 57 11.59 -3.59 -0.65
C MET A 57 12.34 -2.26 -0.57
N ARG A 58 11.83 -1.26 0.17
CA ARG A 58 12.35 0.12 0.23
C ARG A 58 12.44 0.82 -1.14
N ARG A 59 11.65 0.36 -2.12
CA ARG A 59 11.50 0.97 -3.45
C ARG A 59 10.43 2.05 -3.39
N LEU A 60 10.74 3.12 -2.65
CA LEU A 60 9.74 4.09 -2.21
C LEU A 60 9.16 4.94 -3.35
N MET A 61 9.94 5.19 -4.41
CA MET A 61 9.45 5.89 -5.59
C MET A 61 8.42 5.05 -6.34
N GLU A 62 8.69 3.77 -6.59
CA GLU A 62 7.72 2.89 -7.24
C GLU A 62 6.49 2.65 -6.37
N ALA A 63 6.67 2.49 -5.06
CA ALA A 63 5.55 2.39 -4.12
C ALA A 63 4.63 3.63 -4.19
N SER A 64 5.22 4.83 -4.19
CA SER A 64 4.48 6.09 -4.29
C SER A 64 3.66 6.14 -5.58
N SER A 65 4.23 5.78 -6.72
CA SER A 65 3.52 5.79 -8.01
C SER A 65 2.31 4.87 -8.01
N GLU A 66 2.41 3.67 -7.43
CA GLU A 66 1.28 2.74 -7.35
C GLU A 66 0.19 3.23 -6.39
N TYR A 67 0.57 3.82 -5.26
CA TYR A 67 -0.39 4.42 -4.33
C TYR A 67 -1.09 5.65 -4.92
N GLU A 68 -0.39 6.46 -5.70
CA GLU A 68 -1.01 7.58 -6.43
C GLU A 68 -2.07 7.12 -7.43
N ILE A 69 -1.91 5.93 -8.01
CA ILE A 69 -2.93 5.32 -8.86
C ILE A 69 -4.14 4.89 -8.03
N VAL A 70 -3.92 4.25 -6.88
CA VAL A 70 -5.00 3.86 -5.94
C VAL A 70 -5.81 5.09 -5.54
N LEU A 71 -5.17 6.18 -5.10
CA LEU A 71 -5.85 7.41 -4.70
C LEU A 71 -6.60 8.11 -5.84
N ARG A 72 -6.23 7.85 -7.10
CA ARG A 72 -6.92 8.39 -8.26
C ARG A 72 -8.15 7.56 -8.65
N LEU A 73 -8.04 6.24 -8.54
CA LEU A 73 -9.09 5.29 -8.90
C LEU A 73 -10.14 5.15 -7.78
N ASP A 74 -9.70 5.21 -6.52
CA ASP A 74 -10.52 5.15 -5.32
C ASP A 74 -10.09 6.28 -4.36
N PRO A 75 -10.52 7.52 -4.63
CA PRO A 75 -10.16 8.65 -3.81
C PRO A 75 -10.73 8.50 -2.40
N PRO A 76 -9.93 8.77 -1.35
CA PRO A 76 -10.42 8.68 0.02
C PRO A 76 -11.58 9.65 0.21
N GLN A 77 -12.58 9.23 0.97
CA GLN A 77 -13.66 10.13 1.38
C GLN A 77 -13.06 11.29 2.17
N THR A 78 -13.57 12.50 1.93
CA THR A 78 -13.18 13.66 2.74
C THR A 78 -13.54 13.35 4.19
N PRO A 79 -12.56 13.37 5.12
CA PRO A 79 -12.85 13.09 6.52
C PRO A 79 -13.85 14.11 7.04
N SER A 80 -14.74 13.70 7.95
CA SER A 80 -15.56 14.65 8.69
C SER A 80 -14.65 15.56 9.53
N GLU A 81 -15.13 16.77 9.83
CA GLU A 81 -14.42 17.71 10.70
C GLU A 81 -14.04 17.06 12.04
N GLU A 82 -14.96 16.28 12.61
CA GLU A 82 -14.73 15.54 13.85
C GLU A 82 -13.59 14.52 13.71
N PHE A 83 -13.59 13.72 12.65
CA PHE A 83 -12.53 12.75 12.41
C PHE A 83 -11.18 13.45 12.17
N PHE A 84 -11.19 14.57 11.45
CA PHE A 84 -9.99 15.38 11.20
C PHE A 84 -9.39 15.93 12.50
N GLU A 85 -10.22 16.48 13.39
CA GLU A 85 -9.78 16.99 14.70
C GLU A 85 -9.23 15.88 15.61
N LEU A 86 -9.89 14.71 15.65
CA LEU A 86 -9.40 13.54 16.38
C LEU A 86 -8.03 13.09 15.85
N SER A 87 -7.90 13.06 14.52
CA SER A 87 -6.66 12.79 13.82
C SER A 87 -5.54 13.77 14.20
N LEU A 88 -5.80 15.08 14.24
CA LEU A 88 -4.80 16.08 14.64
C LEU A 88 -4.36 15.98 16.10
N LYS A 89 -5.26 15.48 16.95
CA LYS A 89 -5.05 15.33 18.40
C LYS A 89 -4.27 14.07 18.76
N TYR A 90 -4.54 12.95 18.09
CA TYR A 90 -4.02 11.64 18.49
C TYR A 90 -3.04 11.01 17.50
N ALA A 91 -3.04 11.39 16.21
CA ALA A 91 -2.10 10.84 15.25
C ALA A 91 -0.68 11.37 15.52
N PRO A 92 0.35 10.50 15.50
CA PRO A 92 1.73 10.93 15.63
C PRO A 92 2.09 11.85 14.46
N ARG A 93 2.50 13.08 14.79
CA ARG A 93 3.01 14.03 13.79
C ARG A 93 4.41 13.62 13.39
N ILE A 94 4.55 13.05 12.20
CA ILE A 94 5.86 12.82 11.58
C ILE A 94 6.28 14.13 10.92
N PHE A 95 7.27 14.81 11.47
CA PHE A 95 7.92 15.93 10.80
C PHE A 95 8.75 15.37 9.65
N VAL A 96 8.25 15.43 8.43
CA VAL A 96 9.06 15.13 7.23
C VAL A 96 10.00 16.30 6.96
N ASN A 97 11.27 15.98 6.71
CA ASN A 97 12.24 16.98 6.24
C ASN A 97 11.85 17.43 4.82
N PRO A 98 12.03 18.70 4.41
CA PRO A 98 11.80 19.15 3.03
C PRO A 98 12.50 18.29 1.95
N LYS A 99 13.58 17.58 2.31
CA LYS A 99 14.29 16.64 1.44
C LYS A 99 13.67 15.23 1.37
N GLU A 100 12.83 14.85 2.35
CA GLU A 100 12.03 13.62 2.37
C GLU A 100 10.66 13.87 1.73
N TYR A 101 10.69 14.40 0.50
CA TYR A 101 9.49 14.79 -0.23
C TYR A 101 8.67 13.56 -0.66
N PHE A 102 7.88 13.04 0.26
CA PHE A 102 6.67 12.30 -0.09
C PHE A 102 5.59 13.34 -0.32
N LYS A 103 5.04 13.40 -1.52
CA LYS A 103 3.86 14.24 -1.79
C LYS A 103 2.60 13.60 -1.19
N LEU A 104 2.68 13.07 0.03
CA LEU A 104 1.54 12.55 0.77
C LEU A 104 0.88 13.73 1.49
N LYS A 105 -0.24 14.20 0.92
CA LYS A 105 -1.25 14.93 1.70
C LYS A 105 -2.04 14.01 2.63
N ASP A 106 -1.66 12.74 2.71
CA ASP A 106 -2.32 11.75 3.56
C ASP A 106 -1.70 11.78 4.94
N LEU A 107 -2.47 12.32 5.89
CA LEU A 107 -2.30 12.00 7.28
C LEU A 107 -2.47 10.47 7.43
N VAL A 108 -1.37 9.75 7.66
CA VAL A 108 -1.45 8.31 7.91
C VAL A 108 -2.00 8.10 9.32
N ALA A 109 -3.31 7.91 9.43
CA ALA A 109 -3.90 7.34 10.63
C ALA A 109 -3.48 5.87 10.70
N VAL A 110 -2.51 5.54 11.57
CA VAL A 110 -2.28 4.16 11.98
C VAL A 110 -3.42 3.77 12.91
N ILE A 111 -4.48 3.15 12.37
CA ILE A 111 -5.53 2.55 13.19
C ILE A 111 -4.93 1.35 13.90
N HIS A 112 -4.81 1.43 15.24
CA HIS A 112 -4.43 0.28 16.05
C HIS A 112 -5.58 -0.74 16.04
N PRO A 113 -5.37 -2.00 15.64
CA PRO A 113 -6.45 -2.95 15.31
C PRO A 113 -7.35 -3.38 16.48
N ILE A 114 -7.10 -2.93 17.71
CA ILE A 114 -7.73 -3.47 18.94
C ILE A 114 -8.13 -2.39 19.95
N LYS A 115 -7.99 -1.09 19.65
CA LYS A 115 -8.40 -0.04 20.60
C LYS A 115 -9.39 0.92 19.95
N PRO A 116 -10.56 1.16 20.56
CA PRO A 116 -11.45 2.21 20.09
C PRO A 116 -10.89 3.59 20.43
N ILE A 117 -11.36 4.59 19.68
CA ILE A 117 -11.05 6.02 19.80
C ILE A 117 -11.33 6.53 21.21
#